data_AF-A0A1C7MWZ9-F1
#
_entry.id   AF-A0A1C7MWZ9-F1
#
_cell.length_a   1.000
_cell.length_b   1.000
_cell.length_c   1.000
_cell.angle_alpha   90.00
_cell.angle_beta   90.00
_cell.angle_gamma   90.00
#
_symmetry.space_group_name_H-M   'P 1'
#
loop_
_entity.id
_entity.type
_entity.pdbx_description
1 polymer ?
#
loop_
_entity_poly.entity_id
_entity_poly.type
_entity_poly.pdbx_seq_one_letter_code
_entity_poly.pdbx_strand_id
1 'polypeptide(L)'
;MELMRLRRVVSLILCHEKPKARAKQIEKFVTVANRLRTIQNYSALRAIVAGINSATFEGDQALESFKSRNMSNYKSFQSWDQLLQSVRSHQK
;
A
#
# COMPACT_ATOMS: atom_id res chain seq x y z
N MET A 1 17.58 -0.41 11.41
CA MET A 1 17.64 0.50 10.25
C MET A 1 16.52 0.23 9.22
N GLU A 2 15.26 0.00 9.64
CA GLU A 2 14.15 -0.28 8.69
C GLU A 2 13.29 0.97 8.39
N LEU A 3 13.41 2.03 9.20
CA LEU A 3 12.57 3.23 9.13
C LEU A 3 12.90 4.19 7.96
N MET A 4 14.08 4.08 7.32
CA MET A 4 14.47 5.00 6.23
C MET A 4 14.02 4.56 4.82
N ARG A 5 13.59 3.31 4.61
CA ARG A 5 13.19 2.84 3.27
C ARG A 5 11.75 3.18 2.87
N LEU A 6 10.86 3.47 3.82
CA LEU A 6 9.44 3.72 3.53
C LEU A 6 9.09 5.19 3.26
N ARG A 7 10.01 6.13 3.50
CA ARG A 7 9.74 7.57 3.44
C ARG A 7 9.18 8.03 2.10
N ARG A 8 9.63 7.46 0.96
CA ARG A 8 9.24 7.97 -0.37
C ARG A 8 7.77 7.75 -0.70
N VAL A 9 7.21 6.57 -0.43
CA VAL A 9 5.79 6.28 -0.73
C VAL A 9 4.88 7.07 0.22
N VAL A 10 5.23 7.09 1.51
CA VAL A 10 4.48 7.79 2.55
C VAL A 10 4.44 9.29 2.29
N SER A 11 5.58 9.92 2.02
CA SER A 11 5.65 11.35 1.72
C SER A 11 4.85 11.73 0.47
N LEU A 12 4.84 10.89 -0.59
CA LEU A 12 4.07 11.17 -1.80
C LEU A 12 2.56 11.11 -1.59
N ILE A 13 2.09 10.22 -0.70
CA ILE A 13 0.67 10.13 -0.34
C ILE A 13 0.28 11.29 0.58
N LEU A 14 1.06 11.55 1.63
CA LEU A 14 0.74 12.55 2.65
C LEU A 14 0.94 14.01 2.21
N CYS A 15 1.71 14.26 1.15
CA CYS A 15 1.90 15.61 0.59
C CYS A 15 0.61 16.18 -0.03
N HIS A 16 -0.40 15.36 -0.31
CA HIS A 16 -1.68 15.82 -0.85
C HIS A 16 -2.66 16.14 0.30
N GLU A 17 -3.03 17.40 0.45
CA GLU A 17 -3.96 17.85 1.50
C GLU A 17 -5.38 17.28 1.32
N LYS A 18 -5.81 17.05 0.08
CA LYS A 18 -7.18 16.58 -0.22
C LYS A 18 -7.27 15.05 -0.19
N PRO A 19 -8.21 14.45 0.57
CA PRO A 19 -8.34 12.99 0.68
C PRO A 19 -8.66 12.31 -0.65
N LYS A 20 -9.37 12.99 -1.57
CA LYS A 20 -9.62 12.49 -2.94
C LYS A 20 -8.32 12.34 -3.75
N ALA A 21 -7.37 13.26 -3.59
CA ALA A 21 -6.09 13.20 -4.27
C ALA A 21 -5.20 12.09 -3.68
N ARG A 22 -5.22 11.91 -2.35
CA ARG A 22 -4.56 10.78 -1.67
C ARG A 22 -5.10 9.43 -2.17
N ALA A 23 -6.43 9.28 -2.27
CA ALA A 23 -7.05 8.06 -2.80
C ALA A 23 -6.58 7.73 -4.22
N LYS A 24 -6.44 8.74 -5.09
CA LYS A 24 -5.91 8.57 -6.45
C LYS A 24 -4.44 8.14 -6.47
N GLN A 25 -3.63 8.61 -5.52
CA GLN A 25 -2.24 8.14 -5.38
C GLN A 25 -2.19 6.69 -4.91
N ILE A 26 -3.00 6.33 -3.91
CA ILE A 26 -3.11 4.94 -3.43
C ILE A 26 -3.49 4.01 -4.59
N GLU A 27 -4.47 4.39 -5.40
CA GLU A 27 -4.88 3.61 -6.57
C GLU A 27 -3.75 3.39 -7.58
N LYS A 28 -2.93 4.42 -7.85
CA LYS A 28 -1.74 4.29 -8.70
C LYS A 28 -0.72 3.32 -8.10
N PHE A 29 -0.44 3.43 -6.81
CA PHE A 29 0.50 2.54 -6.13
C PHE A 29 0.01 1.08 -6.11
N VAL A 30 -1.28 0.84 -5.89
CA VAL A 30 -1.88 -0.50 -5.97
C VAL A 30 -1.83 -1.05 -7.40
N THR A 31 -2.01 -0.22 -8.41
CA THR A 31 -1.81 -0.61 -9.82
C THR A 31 -0.36 -1.02 -10.09
N VAL A 32 0.60 -0.28 -9.55
CA VAL A 32 2.02 -0.66 -9.63
C VAL A 32 2.29 -1.95 -8.86
N ALA A 33 1.71 -2.13 -7.68
CA ALA A 33 1.83 -3.35 -6.89
C ALA A 33 1.31 -4.59 -7.65
N ASN A 34 0.19 -4.47 -8.37
CA ASN A 34 -0.31 -5.51 -9.27
C ASN A 34 0.74 -5.92 -10.31
N ARG A 35 1.42 -4.95 -10.94
CA ARG A 35 2.51 -5.24 -11.90
C ARG A 35 3.73 -5.85 -11.21
N LEU A 36 4.08 -5.38 -10.02
CA LEU A 36 5.20 -5.96 -9.23
C LEU A 36 4.92 -7.42 -8.88
N ARG A 37 3.65 -7.77 -8.66
CA ARG A 37 3.22 -9.15 -8.39
C ARG A 37 3.40 -10.07 -9.59
N THR A 38 3.20 -9.59 -10.82
CA THR A 38 3.40 -10.40 -12.03
C THR A 38 4.88 -10.65 -12.31
N ILE A 39 5.74 -9.67 -12.06
CA ILE A 39 7.20 -9.81 -12.21
C ILE A 39 7.88 -10.46 -10.98
N GLN A 40 7.10 -10.99 -10.03
CA GLN A 40 7.58 -11.64 -8.80
C GLN A 40 8.54 -10.79 -7.94
N ASN A 41 8.46 -9.46 -8.03
CA ASN A 41 9.29 -8.57 -7.24
C ASN A 41 8.65 -8.29 -5.87
N TYR A 42 8.80 -9.26 -4.96
CA TYR A 42 8.22 -9.19 -3.62
C TYR A 42 8.88 -8.12 -2.73
N SER A 43 10.14 -7.77 -2.96
CA SER A 43 10.84 -6.71 -2.21
C SER A 43 10.22 -5.34 -2.45
N ALA A 44 9.98 -4.99 -3.72
CA ALA A 44 9.32 -3.74 -4.08
C ALA A 44 7.83 -3.76 -3.71
N LEU A 45 7.15 -4.90 -3.92
CA LEU A 45 5.75 -5.08 -3.50
C LEU A 45 5.58 -4.80 -2.00
N ARG A 46 6.46 -5.37 -1.17
CA ARG A 46 6.46 -5.17 0.29
C ARG A 46 6.71 -3.72 0.68
N ALA A 47 7.60 -3.02 -0.01
CA ALA A 47 7.85 -1.60 0.23
C ALA A 47 6.62 -0.73 -0.07
N ILE A 48 5.87 -1.04 -1.14
CA ILE A 48 4.62 -0.34 -1.47
C ILE A 48 3.54 -0.64 -0.44
N VAL A 49 3.31 -1.91 -0.08
CA VAL A 49 2.28 -2.30 0.88
C VAL A 49 2.54 -1.66 2.25
N ALA A 50 3.76 -1.77 2.76
CA ALA A 50 4.14 -1.13 4.02
C ALA A 50 4.07 0.41 3.94
N GLY A 51 4.39 1.00 2.79
CA GLY A 51 4.30 2.43 2.56
C GLY A 51 2.86 2.94 2.56
N ILE A 52 1.92 2.21 1.95
CA ILE A 52 0.48 2.55 1.99
C ILE A 52 -0.04 2.42 3.41
N ASN A 53 0.20 1.29 4.08
CA ASN A 53 -0.25 1.05 5.46
C ASN A 53 0.34 2.05 6.47
N SER A 54 1.51 2.61 6.20
CA SER A 54 2.10 3.66 7.05
C SER A 54 1.55 5.07 6.74
N ALA A 55 0.96 5.26 5.56
CA ALA A 55 0.38 6.54 5.13
C ALA A 55 -1.13 6.63 5.38
N THR A 56 -1.79 5.50 5.60
CA THR A 56 -3.24 5.40 5.88
C THR A 56 -3.47 4.75 7.22
N PHE A 57 -4.51 5.17 7.93
CA PHE A 57 -4.94 4.56 9.19
C PHE A 57 -6.36 4.02 9.07
N GLU A 58 -6.78 3.17 10.02
CA GLU A 58 -8.14 2.63 10.06
C GLU A 58 -9.15 3.79 10.19
N GLY A 59 -10.07 3.90 9.22
CA GLY A 59 -11.04 4.99 9.16
C GLY A 59 -10.59 6.23 8.37
N ASP A 60 -9.43 6.22 7.70
CA ASP A 60 -9.04 7.32 6.80
C ASP A 60 -10.00 7.42 5.61
N GLN A 61 -10.55 8.63 5.41
CA GLN A 61 -11.43 8.95 4.28
C GLN A 61 -10.80 8.66 2.92
N ALA A 62 -9.46 8.72 2.81
CA ALA A 62 -8.75 8.37 1.58
C ALA A 62 -8.79 6.86 1.29
N LEU A 63 -8.69 6.02 2.32
CA LEU A 63 -8.76 4.57 2.20
C LEU A 63 -10.18 4.10 1.91
N GLU A 64 -11.18 4.67 2.59
CA GLU A 64 -12.60 4.39 2.33
C GLU A 64 -13.03 4.87 0.93
N SER A 65 -12.50 6.02 0.50
CA SER A 65 -12.64 6.54 -0.86
C SER A 65 -12.04 5.61 -1.92
N PHE A 66 -10.95 4.91 -1.60
CA PHE A 66 -10.31 3.96 -2.49
C PHE A 66 -11.10 2.63 -2.52
N LYS A 67 -11.46 2.11 -1.35
CA LYS A 67 -12.25 0.89 -1.18
C LYS A 67 -13.60 0.95 -1.89
N SER A 68 -14.31 2.08 -1.76
CA SER A 68 -15.60 2.29 -2.45
C SER A 68 -15.48 2.32 -3.97
N ARG A 69 -14.37 2.84 -4.51
CA ARG A 69 -14.14 2.93 -5.95
C ARG A 69 -13.61 1.64 -6.57
N ASN A 70 -12.78 0.90 -5.84
CA ASN A 70 -12.01 -0.19 -6.41
C ASN A 70 -11.85 -1.37 -5.43
N MET A 71 -12.98 -1.97 -5.07
CA MET A 71 -13.08 -3.04 -4.09
C MET A 71 -12.25 -4.29 -4.46
N SER A 72 -12.13 -4.62 -5.74
CA SER A 72 -11.33 -5.76 -6.21
C SER A 72 -9.84 -5.55 -5.91
N ASN A 73 -9.30 -4.39 -6.29
CA ASN A 73 -7.92 -4.02 -5.99
C ASN A 73 -7.65 -3.90 -4.49
N TYR A 74 -8.62 -3.44 -3.71
CA TYR A 74 -8.52 -3.41 -2.24
C TYR A 74 -8.42 -4.82 -1.64
N LYS A 75 -9.23 -5.78 -2.12
CA LYS A 75 -9.13 -7.17 -1.68
C LYS A 75 -7.77 -7.79 -2.02
N SER A 76 -7.26 -7.56 -3.23
CA SER A 76 -5.93 -8.03 -3.62
C SER A 76 -4.83 -7.43 -2.75
N PHE A 77 -4.93 -6.13 -2.46
CA PHE A 77 -4.02 -5.44 -1.55
C PHE A 77 -4.03 -6.07 -0.15
N GLN A 78 -5.21 -6.34 0.41
CA GLN A 78 -5.36 -6.98 1.72
C GLN A 78 -4.78 -8.41 1.73
N SER A 79 -4.98 -9.18 0.65
CA SER A 79 -4.38 -10.51 0.52
C SER A 79 -2.85 -10.45 0.49
N TRP A 80 -2.25 -9.46 -0.19
CA TRP A 80 -0.80 -9.29 -0.20
C TRP A 80 -0.26 -8.87 1.16
N ASP A 81 -0.97 -7.99 1.88
CA ASP A 81 -0.59 -7.58 3.23
C ASP A 81 -0.54 -8.79 4.18
N GLN A 82 -1.60 -9.62 4.19
CA GLN A 82 -1.63 -10.85 4.97
C GLN A 82 -0.50 -11.83 4.59
N LEU A 83 -0.25 -12.01 3.29
CA LEU A 83 0.82 -12.88 2.80
C LEU A 83 2.19 -12.38 3.27
N LEU A 84 2.45 -11.08 3.14
CA LEU A 84 3.73 -10.48 3.51
C LEU A 84 3.94 -10.38 5.03
N GLN A 85 2.86 -10.28 5.80
CA GLN A 85 2.91 -10.40 7.27
C GLN A 85 3.24 -11.83 7.70
N SER A 86 2.64 -12.84 7.08
CA SER A 86 2.93 -14.26 7.36
C SER A 86 4.40 -14.63 7.09
N VAL A 87 5.00 -14.07 6.03
CA VAL A 87 6.44 -14.27 5.72
C VAL A 87 7.36 -13.74 6.82
N ARG A 88 6.94 -12.74 7.62
CA ARG A 88 7.73 -12.27 8.77
C ARG A 88 7.75 -13.27 9.92
N SER A 89 6.71 -14.09 10.07
CA SER A 89 6.58 -15.05 11.18
C SER A 89 7.51 -16.26 11.04
N HIS A 90 8.01 -16.54 9.84
CA HIS A 90 8.84 -17.71 9.53
C HIS A 90 10.36 -17.45 9.62
N GLN A 91 10.80 -16.24 9.98
CA GLN A 91 12.22 -15.89 10.17
C GLN A 91 12.65 -15.90 11.65
N LYS A 92 12.21 -16.90 12.43
CA LYS A 92 12.76 -17.16 13.77
C LYS A 92 13.78 -18.27 13.73
#